data_AF-A0A7V7YDU6-F1
#
_entry.id   AF-A0A7V7YDU6-F1
#
_cell.length_a   1.000
_cell.length_b   1.000
_cell.length_c   1.000
_cell.angle_alpha   90.00
_cell.angle_beta   90.00
_cell.angle_gamma   90.00
#
_symmetry.space_group_name_H-M   'P 1'
#
loop_
_entity.id
_entity.type
_entity.pdbx_description
1 polymer ?
#
loop_
_entity_poly.entity_id
_entity_poly.type
_entity_poly.pdbx_seq_one_letter_code
_entity_poly.pdbx_strand_id
1 'polypeptide(L)'
;MNVTTAQLLQWLVQVSYLVAATLFLLGLQRMASPMTARSGIRWAGLGMLIATVATFFLPELHNIPLILAAVAIGTGVAWWSAKRVAITDMPQMVALYNGMGGGSAAAIGAVELLRFSFLTNRDTTHWSEQALADLAARQPSATVLALAVIGSAIGAVSLSGSIIAWAKLDGRLDRRVTFPGQQVFNLLVALAMVVLGIWAAVTLSPVAIISFFVVALALGVLMTLPIGGADMPVVISLYNAFTGLAVAFEGYVLGNEALIIAGMMVGAAGILLTRLMAKAMNRPISGVLFSNFGGGGVAQENSGAQKPIEASDVAAMLAFAERVVIVPGYGMAVAQAQHKVWELAQRLIDRGIKVKFAIHPVAGRMPGHMNVLLAEAGVPYDLIADMDDINPEFPNTDVVLVIGANDVVNPVARTDPASPIYGMPILDVVNARNVVVIKRGKGTGFAGIENALFYADNARMLYGDGAGAASALVSELKALDGGH
;
A
#
# COMPACT_ATOMS: atom_id res chain seq x y z
N MET A 1 -47.83 -20.98 2.76
CA MET A 1 -47.25 -19.81 2.06
C MET A 1 -46.61 -20.31 0.77
N ASN A 2 -47.10 -19.90 -0.39
CA ASN A 2 -46.49 -20.29 -1.66
C ASN A 2 -45.34 -19.32 -1.95
N VAL A 3 -44.10 -19.78 -1.76
CA VAL A 3 -42.89 -19.01 -2.11
C VAL A 3 -42.75 -19.03 -3.63
N THR A 4 -42.68 -17.85 -4.25
CA THR A 4 -42.46 -17.75 -5.70
C THR A 4 -41.00 -18.04 -6.04
N THR A 5 -40.72 -18.49 -7.27
CA THR A 5 -39.35 -18.73 -7.74
C THR A 5 -38.47 -17.49 -7.63
N ALA A 6 -39.02 -16.30 -7.90
CA ALA A 6 -38.30 -15.03 -7.76
C ALA A 6 -37.90 -14.73 -6.31
N GLN A 7 -38.82 -14.96 -5.35
CA GLN A 7 -38.52 -14.81 -3.92
C GLN A 7 -37.46 -15.82 -3.46
N LEU A 8 -37.54 -17.06 -3.93
CA LEU A 8 -36.56 -18.09 -3.61
C LEU A 8 -35.16 -17.73 -4.15
N LEU A 9 -35.07 -17.23 -5.39
CA LEU A 9 -33.81 -16.75 -5.96
C LEU A 9 -33.25 -15.57 -5.17
N GLN A 10 -34.08 -14.59 -4.80
CA GLN A 10 -33.66 -13.46 -4.00
C GLN A 10 -33.08 -13.89 -2.64
N TRP A 11 -33.73 -14.83 -1.95
CA TRP A 11 -33.21 -15.37 -0.70
C TRP A 11 -31.89 -16.12 -0.89
N LEU A 12 -31.76 -16.91 -1.96
CA LEU A 12 -30.51 -17.59 -2.28
C LEU A 12 -29.36 -16.60 -2.52
N VAL A 13 -29.62 -15.48 -3.21
CA VAL A 13 -28.63 -14.43 -3.41
C VAL A 13 -28.22 -13.78 -2.09
N GLN A 14 -29.17 -13.40 -1.24
CA GLN A 14 -28.90 -12.81 0.08
C GLN A 14 -28.11 -13.75 0.99
N VAL A 15 -28.47 -15.03 1.04
CA VAL A 15 -27.72 -16.04 1.79
C VAL A 15 -26.31 -16.20 1.22
N SER A 16 -26.15 -16.18 -0.10
CA SER A 16 -24.84 -16.25 -0.76
C SER A 16 -23.97 -15.05 -0.42
N TYR A 17 -24.55 -13.85 -0.32
CA TYR A 17 -23.85 -12.64 0.12
C TYR A 17 -23.39 -12.74 1.58
N LEU A 18 -24.22 -13.28 2.47
CA LEU A 18 -23.83 -13.51 3.87
C LEU A 18 -22.68 -14.53 3.98
N VAL A 19 -22.75 -15.61 3.20
CA VAL A 19 -21.66 -16.60 3.10
C VAL A 19 -20.40 -15.94 2.59
N ALA A 20 -20.46 -15.19 1.48
CA ALA A 20 -19.32 -14.47 0.93
C ALA A 20 -18.69 -13.50 1.94
N ALA A 21 -19.51 -12.72 2.65
CA ALA A 21 -19.06 -11.81 3.70
C ALA A 21 -18.31 -12.52 4.82
N THR A 22 -18.79 -13.70 5.23
CA THR A 22 -18.13 -14.54 6.24
C THR A 22 -16.80 -15.09 5.73
N LEU A 23 -16.74 -15.50 4.45
CA LEU A 23 -15.51 -15.97 3.82
C LEU A 23 -14.47 -14.82 3.70
N PHE A 24 -14.91 -13.59 3.45
CA PHE A 24 -14.02 -12.42 3.47
C PHE A 24 -13.45 -12.16 4.88
N LEU A 25 -14.27 -12.25 5.93
CA LEU A 25 -13.83 -12.13 7.33
C LEU A 25 -12.76 -13.19 7.68
N LEU A 26 -13.07 -14.45 7.40
CA LEU A 26 -12.15 -15.57 7.63
C LEU A 26 -10.87 -15.44 6.79
N GLY A 27 -11.00 -14.99 5.55
CA GLY A 27 -9.88 -14.71 4.67
C GLY A 27 -8.94 -13.67 5.28
N LEU A 28 -9.48 -12.52 5.70
CA LEU A 28 -8.69 -11.44 6.30
C LEU A 28 -8.01 -11.87 7.60
N GLN A 29 -8.74 -12.56 8.49
CA GLN A 29 -8.20 -13.06 9.75
C GLN A 29 -7.01 -14.01 9.51
N ARG A 30 -7.11 -14.90 8.52
CA ARG A 30 -6.02 -15.84 8.18
C ARG A 30 -4.87 -15.17 7.46
N MET A 31 -5.10 -14.05 6.77
CA MET A 31 -4.02 -13.25 6.17
C MET A 31 -3.14 -12.53 7.19
N ALA A 32 -3.61 -12.35 8.43
CA ALA A 32 -2.84 -11.73 9.50
C ALA A 32 -1.71 -12.62 10.07
N SER A 33 -1.66 -13.92 9.74
CA SER A 33 -0.63 -14.84 10.19
C SER A 33 0.14 -15.45 9.01
N PRO A 34 1.49 -15.45 9.02
CA PRO A 34 2.29 -16.03 7.93
C PRO A 34 1.93 -17.49 7.60
N MET A 35 1.63 -18.31 8.61
CA MET A 35 1.30 -19.73 8.44
C MET A 35 -0.02 -19.95 7.70
N THR A 36 -0.99 -19.05 7.89
CA THR A 36 -2.33 -19.20 7.30
C THR A 36 -2.59 -18.26 6.12
N ALA A 37 -1.67 -17.34 5.81
CA ALA A 37 -1.84 -16.32 4.78
C ALA A 37 -2.20 -16.88 3.40
N ARG A 38 -1.52 -17.95 2.95
CA ARG A 38 -1.83 -18.63 1.67
C ARG A 38 -3.24 -19.19 1.61
N SER A 39 -3.74 -19.72 2.73
CA SER A 39 -5.12 -20.20 2.79
C SER A 39 -6.11 -19.04 2.90
N GLY A 40 -5.76 -17.96 3.60
CA GLY A 40 -6.60 -16.78 3.77
C GLY A 40 -7.02 -16.14 2.45
N ILE A 41 -6.06 -15.94 1.53
CA ILE A 41 -6.39 -15.38 0.21
C ILE A 41 -7.31 -16.30 -0.61
N ARG A 42 -7.23 -17.64 -0.42
CA ARG A 42 -8.12 -18.60 -1.09
C ARG A 42 -9.55 -18.52 -0.55
N TRP A 43 -9.72 -18.34 0.77
CA TRP A 43 -11.03 -18.11 1.39
C TRP A 43 -11.70 -16.85 0.85
N ALA A 44 -10.95 -15.75 0.78
CA ALA A 44 -11.43 -14.50 0.19
C ALA A 44 -11.78 -14.66 -1.31
N GLY A 45 -10.94 -15.37 -2.07
CA GLY A 45 -11.20 -15.65 -3.49
C GLY A 45 -12.48 -16.46 -3.73
N LEU A 46 -12.75 -17.47 -2.89
CA LEU A 46 -13.99 -18.24 -2.94
C LEU A 46 -15.22 -17.36 -2.60
N GLY A 47 -15.10 -16.48 -1.61
CA GLY A 47 -16.15 -15.50 -1.29
C GLY A 47 -16.49 -14.60 -2.47
N MET A 48 -15.46 -14.08 -3.17
CA MET A 48 -15.65 -13.25 -4.36
C MET A 48 -16.33 -14.01 -5.50
N LEU A 49 -15.94 -15.27 -5.74
CA LEU A 49 -16.58 -16.11 -6.74
C LEU A 49 -18.07 -16.33 -6.43
N ILE A 50 -18.40 -16.67 -5.17
CA ILE A 50 -19.78 -16.89 -4.73
C ILE A 50 -20.62 -15.62 -4.89
N ALA A 51 -20.14 -14.47 -4.41
CA ALA A 51 -20.88 -13.21 -4.53
C ALA A 51 -21.12 -12.82 -6.00
N THR A 52 -20.08 -12.94 -6.84
CA THR A 52 -20.17 -12.60 -8.26
C THR A 52 -21.17 -13.50 -8.99
N VAL A 53 -21.08 -14.82 -8.79
CA VAL A 53 -22.00 -15.78 -9.41
C VAL A 53 -23.42 -15.59 -8.91
N ALA A 54 -23.62 -15.39 -7.60
CA ALA A 54 -24.94 -15.14 -7.02
C ALA A 54 -25.61 -13.89 -7.62
N THR A 55 -24.85 -12.83 -7.91
CA THR A 55 -25.37 -11.59 -8.52
C THR A 55 -26.06 -11.84 -9.87
N PHE A 56 -25.63 -12.84 -10.65
CA PHE A 56 -26.27 -13.21 -11.92
C PHE A 56 -27.68 -13.78 -11.77
N PHE A 57 -28.07 -14.18 -10.56
CA PHE A 57 -29.40 -14.71 -10.24
C PHE A 57 -30.33 -13.66 -9.62
N LEU A 58 -29.90 -12.39 -9.55
CA LEU A 58 -30.78 -11.31 -9.12
C LEU A 58 -31.97 -11.18 -10.10
N PRO A 59 -33.20 -11.04 -9.56
CA PRO A 59 -34.35 -10.70 -10.39
C PRO A 59 -34.07 -9.39 -11.16
N GLU A 60 -34.51 -9.32 -12.41
CA GLU A 60 -34.38 -8.11 -13.26
C GLU A 60 -32.94 -7.73 -13.66
N LEU A 61 -31.99 -8.66 -13.66
CA LEU A 61 -30.68 -8.40 -14.24
C LEU A 61 -30.75 -8.36 -15.77
N HIS A 62 -30.43 -7.19 -16.34
CA HIS A 62 -30.42 -6.96 -17.79
C HIS A 62 -28.99 -6.87 -18.33
N ASN A 63 -28.83 -6.82 -19.66
CA ASN A 63 -27.54 -6.59 -20.33
C ASN A 63 -26.45 -7.64 -20.02
N ILE A 64 -26.85 -8.90 -19.78
CA ILE A 64 -25.94 -10.01 -19.45
C ILE A 64 -24.72 -10.09 -20.40
N PRO A 65 -24.85 -9.97 -21.75
CA PRO A 65 -23.68 -10.01 -22.63
C PRO A 65 -22.67 -8.90 -22.36
N LEU A 66 -23.12 -7.68 -22.04
CA LEU A 66 -22.24 -6.56 -21.70
C LEU A 66 -21.57 -6.77 -20.35
N ILE A 67 -22.30 -7.30 -19.35
CA ILE A 67 -21.75 -7.63 -18.04
C ILE A 67 -20.64 -8.68 -18.19
N LEU A 68 -20.90 -9.78 -18.92
CA LEU A 68 -19.91 -10.84 -19.14
C LEU A 68 -18.69 -10.32 -19.91
N ALA A 69 -18.89 -9.47 -20.93
CA ALA A 69 -17.79 -8.85 -21.66
C ALA A 69 -16.93 -7.96 -20.75
N ALA A 70 -17.55 -7.11 -19.92
CA ALA A 70 -16.84 -6.25 -18.98
C ALA A 70 -16.06 -7.07 -17.93
N VAL A 71 -16.65 -8.12 -17.37
CA VAL A 71 -15.98 -9.03 -16.42
C VAL A 71 -14.81 -9.74 -17.10
N ALA A 72 -14.98 -10.24 -18.32
CA ALA A 72 -13.93 -10.92 -19.07
C ALA A 72 -12.74 -9.99 -19.38
N ILE A 73 -13.02 -8.77 -19.85
CA ILE A 73 -11.99 -7.77 -20.16
C ILE A 73 -11.26 -7.33 -18.87
N GLY A 74 -12.02 -6.94 -17.84
CA GLY A 74 -11.45 -6.47 -16.58
C GLY A 74 -10.60 -7.53 -15.88
N THR A 75 -11.13 -8.75 -15.75
CA THR A 75 -10.41 -9.87 -15.13
C THR A 75 -9.21 -10.29 -15.98
N GLY A 76 -9.38 -10.37 -17.31
CA GLY A 76 -8.31 -10.77 -18.22
C GLY A 76 -7.13 -9.81 -18.23
N VAL A 77 -7.40 -8.51 -18.32
CA VAL A 77 -6.35 -7.46 -18.32
C VAL A 77 -5.64 -7.42 -16.97
N ALA A 78 -6.38 -7.39 -15.85
CA ALA A 78 -5.80 -7.35 -14.51
C ALA A 78 -4.96 -8.61 -14.20
N TRP A 79 -5.44 -9.79 -14.62
CA TRP A 79 -4.71 -11.04 -14.46
C TRP A 79 -3.41 -11.07 -15.27
N TRP A 80 -3.47 -10.60 -16.52
CA TRP A 80 -2.30 -10.51 -17.39
C TRP A 80 -1.26 -9.53 -16.84
N SER A 81 -1.68 -8.33 -16.41
CA SER A 81 -0.76 -7.34 -15.85
C SER A 81 -0.14 -7.80 -14.53
N ALA A 82 -0.93 -8.42 -13.64
CA ALA A 82 -0.43 -8.93 -12.36
C ALA A 82 0.60 -10.06 -12.50
N LYS A 83 0.48 -10.91 -13.53
CA LYS A 83 1.43 -12.02 -13.77
C LYS A 83 2.77 -11.59 -14.37
N ARG A 84 2.83 -10.42 -15.01
CA ARG A 84 4.03 -9.96 -15.72
C ARG A 84 4.89 -8.97 -14.94
N VAL A 85 4.32 -8.34 -13.92
CA VAL A 85 5.04 -7.30 -13.16
C VAL A 85 6.15 -7.91 -12.30
N ALA A 86 7.28 -7.23 -12.19
CA ALA A 86 8.34 -7.63 -11.26
C ALA A 86 7.91 -7.40 -9.81
N ILE A 87 8.40 -8.23 -8.87
CA ILE A 87 8.02 -8.12 -7.46
C ILE A 87 8.42 -6.76 -6.84
N THR A 88 9.48 -6.12 -7.35
CA THR A 88 9.88 -4.76 -6.96
C THR A 88 8.85 -3.69 -7.28
N ASP A 89 8.02 -3.94 -8.29
CA ASP A 89 7.02 -3.02 -8.82
C ASP A 89 5.61 -3.35 -8.27
N MET A 90 5.53 -4.24 -7.27
CA MET A 90 4.26 -4.52 -6.57
C MET A 90 3.60 -3.28 -5.96
N PRO A 91 4.32 -2.30 -5.35
CA PRO A 91 3.68 -1.14 -4.72
C PRO A 91 2.81 -0.32 -5.70
N GLN A 92 3.29 -0.09 -6.92
CA GLN A 92 2.56 0.69 -7.92
C GLN A 92 1.33 -0.06 -8.46
N MET A 93 1.40 -1.39 -8.57
CA MET A 93 0.26 -2.19 -8.99
C MET A 93 -0.83 -2.20 -7.93
N VAL A 94 -0.47 -2.26 -6.65
CA VAL A 94 -1.42 -2.11 -5.55
C VAL A 94 -2.12 -0.75 -5.61
N ALA A 95 -1.37 0.33 -5.86
CA ALA A 95 -1.96 1.66 -6.05
C ALA A 95 -2.97 1.66 -7.20
N LEU A 96 -2.58 1.16 -8.37
CA LEU A 96 -3.44 1.15 -9.56
C LEU A 96 -4.74 0.33 -9.34
N TYR A 97 -4.63 -0.90 -8.82
CA TYR A 97 -5.80 -1.74 -8.55
C TYR A 97 -6.71 -1.14 -7.49
N ASN A 98 -6.14 -0.56 -6.44
CA ASN A 98 -6.92 0.16 -5.43
C ASN A 98 -7.67 1.35 -6.03
N GLY A 99 -6.99 2.14 -6.87
CA GLY A 99 -7.58 3.26 -7.58
C GLY A 99 -8.78 2.83 -8.43
N MET A 100 -8.66 1.74 -9.18
CA MET A 100 -9.77 1.18 -9.96
C MET A 100 -10.95 0.73 -9.09
N GLY A 101 -10.70 0.21 -7.89
CA GLY A 101 -11.75 -0.08 -6.91
C GLY A 101 -12.47 1.18 -6.39
N GLY A 102 -11.73 2.27 -6.14
CA GLY A 102 -12.34 3.57 -5.82
C GLY A 102 -13.15 4.12 -7.00
N GLY A 103 -12.64 3.92 -8.21
CA GLY A 103 -13.30 4.32 -9.45
C GLY A 103 -14.60 3.56 -9.72
N SER A 104 -14.67 2.27 -9.39
CA SER A 104 -15.91 1.50 -9.51
C SER A 104 -16.96 1.96 -8.51
N ALA A 105 -16.58 2.27 -7.26
CA ALA A 105 -17.50 2.88 -6.29
C ALA A 105 -18.02 4.24 -6.78
N ALA A 106 -17.13 5.11 -7.30
CA ALA A 106 -17.53 6.38 -7.90
C ALA A 106 -18.46 6.20 -9.11
N ALA A 107 -18.22 5.20 -9.95
CA ALA A 107 -19.09 4.90 -11.09
C ALA A 107 -20.48 4.41 -10.66
N ILE A 108 -20.56 3.58 -9.61
CA ILE A 108 -21.85 3.15 -9.02
C ILE A 108 -22.63 4.37 -8.55
N GLY A 109 -22.03 5.22 -7.73
CA GLY A 109 -22.71 6.41 -7.23
C GLY A 109 -23.05 7.42 -8.32
N ALA A 110 -22.24 7.54 -9.37
CA ALA A 110 -22.59 8.35 -10.55
C ALA A 110 -23.84 7.84 -11.27
N VAL A 111 -23.93 6.52 -11.50
CA VAL A 111 -25.08 5.88 -12.14
C VAL A 111 -26.33 6.04 -11.28
N GLU A 112 -26.23 5.82 -9.97
CA GLU A 112 -27.37 5.93 -9.05
C GLU A 112 -27.84 7.38 -8.89
N LEU A 113 -26.93 8.36 -8.76
CA LEU A 113 -27.30 9.78 -8.71
C LEU A 113 -27.98 10.26 -10.00
N LEU A 114 -27.50 9.81 -11.17
CA LEU A 114 -28.13 10.12 -12.45
C LEU A 114 -29.49 9.41 -12.62
N ARG A 115 -29.61 8.17 -12.12
CA ARG A 115 -30.89 7.45 -12.07
C ARG A 115 -31.89 8.19 -11.19
N PHE A 116 -31.49 8.65 -10.00
CA PHE A 116 -32.35 9.45 -9.12
C PHE A 116 -32.72 10.78 -9.76
N SER A 117 -31.76 11.49 -10.38
CA SER A 117 -32.03 12.69 -11.19
C SER A 117 -33.11 12.46 -12.24
N PHE A 118 -33.05 11.34 -12.97
CA PHE A 118 -34.05 11.00 -13.97
C PHE A 118 -35.42 10.69 -13.37
N LEU A 119 -35.46 10.07 -12.18
CA LEU A 119 -36.71 9.79 -11.48
C LEU A 119 -37.36 11.05 -10.92
N THR A 120 -36.58 11.97 -10.35
CA THR A 120 -37.07 13.22 -9.74
C THR A 120 -37.49 14.25 -10.78
N ASN A 121 -36.74 14.40 -11.88
CA ASN A 121 -36.99 15.41 -12.92
C ASN A 121 -37.92 14.91 -14.04
N ARG A 122 -38.64 13.82 -13.82
CA ARG A 122 -39.57 13.26 -14.80
C ARG A 122 -40.81 14.13 -14.89
N ASP A 123 -41.30 14.39 -16.10
CA ASP A 123 -42.58 15.07 -16.29
C ASP A 123 -43.74 14.16 -15.86
N THR A 124 -44.37 14.52 -14.75
CA THR A 124 -45.46 13.77 -14.12
C THR A 124 -46.82 14.47 -14.28
N THR A 125 -46.90 15.54 -15.07
CA THR A 125 -48.13 16.36 -15.23
C THR A 125 -49.36 15.57 -15.71
N HIS A 126 -49.17 14.43 -16.36
CA HIS A 126 -50.24 13.57 -16.90
C HIS A 126 -50.42 12.24 -16.14
N TRP A 127 -49.78 12.07 -14.98
CA TRP A 127 -49.75 10.78 -14.28
C TRP A 127 -50.94 10.63 -13.33
N SER A 128 -51.41 9.39 -13.15
CA SER A 128 -52.44 9.09 -12.15
C SER A 128 -51.89 9.24 -10.72
N GLU A 129 -52.77 9.50 -9.75
CA GLU A 129 -52.38 9.61 -8.33
C GLU A 129 -51.61 8.38 -7.83
N GLN A 130 -52.00 7.18 -8.30
CA GLN A 130 -51.33 5.93 -7.94
C GLN A 130 -49.90 5.85 -8.53
N ALA A 131 -49.70 6.32 -9.77
CA ALA A 131 -48.37 6.39 -10.38
C ALA A 131 -47.45 7.42 -9.69
N LEU A 132 -48.02 8.52 -9.19
CA LEU A 132 -47.32 9.52 -8.37
C LEU A 132 -46.90 8.93 -7.02
N ALA A 133 -47.78 8.16 -6.36
CA ALA A 133 -47.47 7.46 -5.11
C ALA A 133 -46.36 6.41 -5.28
N ASP A 134 -46.42 5.62 -6.36
CA ASP A 134 -45.38 4.63 -6.69
C ASP A 134 -44.03 5.27 -7.01
N LEU A 135 -44.03 6.44 -7.66
CA LEU A 135 -42.80 7.20 -7.90
C LEU A 135 -42.22 7.75 -6.59
N ALA A 136 -43.05 8.30 -5.71
CA ALA A 136 -42.62 8.80 -4.41
C ALA A 136 -41.99 7.70 -3.55
N ALA A 137 -42.52 6.47 -3.61
CA ALA A 137 -41.96 5.31 -2.91
C ALA A 137 -40.58 4.88 -3.45
N ARG A 138 -40.23 5.26 -4.69
CA ARG A 138 -38.93 4.98 -5.32
C ARG A 138 -37.91 6.10 -5.15
N GLN A 139 -38.31 7.25 -4.59
CA GLN A 139 -37.38 8.34 -4.32
C GLN A 139 -36.40 7.94 -3.20
N PRO A 140 -35.11 8.25 -3.35
CA PRO A 140 -34.13 7.93 -2.33
C PRO A 140 -34.36 8.75 -1.07
N SER A 141 -34.03 8.18 0.09
CA SER A 141 -34.00 8.95 1.34
C SER A 141 -32.82 9.94 1.32
N ALA A 142 -32.92 11.00 2.13
CA ALA A 142 -31.82 11.95 2.31
C ALA A 142 -30.51 11.26 2.76
N THR A 143 -30.63 10.19 3.56
CA THR A 143 -29.49 9.38 3.99
C THR A 143 -28.84 8.65 2.82
N VAL A 144 -29.62 8.04 1.92
CA VAL A 144 -29.09 7.35 0.73
C VAL A 144 -28.36 8.34 -0.18
N LEU A 145 -28.93 9.53 -0.41
CA LEU A 145 -28.29 10.57 -1.22
C LEU A 145 -26.99 11.08 -0.58
N ALA A 146 -26.98 11.29 0.74
CA ALA A 146 -25.77 11.68 1.45
C ALA A 146 -24.68 10.61 1.33
N LEU A 147 -25.03 9.32 1.50
CA LEU A 147 -24.09 8.21 1.36
C LEU A 147 -23.58 8.05 -0.07
N ALA A 148 -24.43 8.23 -1.09
CA ALA A 148 -24.01 8.21 -2.50
C ALA A 148 -23.00 9.32 -2.79
N VAL A 149 -23.26 10.55 -2.36
CA VAL A 149 -22.33 11.67 -2.57
C VAL A 149 -21.02 11.45 -1.81
N ILE A 150 -21.07 11.03 -0.54
CA ILE A 150 -19.85 10.80 0.25
C ILE A 150 -19.04 9.63 -0.32
N GLY A 151 -19.69 8.50 -0.63
CA GLY A 151 -19.05 7.33 -1.24
C GLY A 151 -18.39 7.68 -2.57
N SER A 152 -19.11 8.39 -3.43
CA SER A 152 -18.61 8.88 -4.72
C SER A 152 -17.44 9.84 -4.60
N ALA A 153 -17.48 10.78 -3.64
CA ALA A 153 -16.38 11.71 -3.39
C ALA A 153 -15.10 10.95 -3.01
N ILE A 154 -15.23 10.04 -2.03
CA ILE A 154 -14.11 9.22 -1.54
C ILE A 154 -13.57 8.32 -2.66
N GLY A 155 -14.45 7.70 -3.44
CA GLY A 155 -14.08 6.84 -4.57
C GLY A 155 -13.34 7.59 -5.68
N ALA A 156 -13.85 8.76 -6.09
CA ALA A 156 -13.25 9.58 -7.15
C ALA A 156 -11.89 10.17 -6.74
N VAL A 157 -11.78 10.67 -5.50
CA VAL A 157 -10.51 11.13 -4.91
C VAL A 157 -9.50 9.98 -4.84
N SER A 158 -9.94 8.77 -4.44
CA SER A 158 -9.08 7.60 -4.33
C SER A 158 -8.62 7.10 -5.70
N LEU A 159 -9.48 7.11 -6.72
CA LEU A 159 -9.14 6.76 -8.10
C LEU A 159 -8.04 7.66 -8.63
N SER A 160 -8.31 8.97 -8.68
CA SER A 160 -7.40 9.95 -9.25
C SER A 160 -6.10 10.06 -8.46
N GLY A 161 -6.16 10.05 -7.13
CA GLY A 161 -4.97 10.06 -6.28
C GLY A 161 -4.11 8.80 -6.44
N SER A 162 -4.73 7.63 -6.54
CA SER A 162 -4.00 6.38 -6.77
C SER A 162 -3.34 6.31 -8.15
N ILE A 163 -3.93 6.92 -9.18
CA ILE A 163 -3.29 7.06 -10.51
C ILE A 163 -2.02 7.91 -10.40
N ILE A 164 -2.05 9.02 -9.65
CA ILE A 164 -0.85 9.84 -9.41
C ILE A 164 0.20 9.06 -8.60
N ALA A 165 -0.22 8.30 -7.58
CA ALA A 165 0.68 7.46 -6.81
C ALA A 165 1.35 6.38 -7.67
N TRP A 166 0.58 5.71 -8.53
CA TRP A 166 1.09 4.76 -9.53
C TRP A 166 2.11 5.43 -10.45
N ALA A 167 1.76 6.57 -11.05
CA ALA A 167 2.64 7.28 -11.98
C ALA A 167 3.98 7.71 -11.33
N LYS A 168 3.95 8.08 -10.04
CA LYS A 168 5.16 8.43 -9.28
C LYS A 168 6.06 7.23 -8.98
N LEU A 169 5.46 6.10 -8.64
CA LEU A 169 6.22 4.89 -8.32
C LEU A 169 6.79 4.23 -9.58
N ASP A 170 6.08 4.31 -10.70
CA ASP A 170 6.51 3.83 -12.03
C ASP A 170 7.56 4.73 -12.68
N GLY A 171 7.86 5.90 -12.08
CA GLY A 171 8.81 6.87 -12.61
C GLY A 171 8.31 7.69 -13.80
N ARG A 172 7.00 7.63 -14.11
CA ARG A 172 6.37 8.47 -15.16
C ARG A 172 6.17 9.91 -14.72
N LEU A 173 5.97 10.11 -13.42
CA LEU A 173 5.85 11.44 -12.82
C LEU A 173 6.97 11.63 -11.81
N ASP A 174 7.89 12.54 -12.12
CA ASP A 174 9.08 12.74 -11.32
C ASP A 174 8.84 13.74 -10.18
N ARG A 175 9.33 13.40 -8.99
CA ARG A 175 9.43 14.23 -7.78
C ARG A 175 8.14 14.93 -7.29
N ARG A 176 8.30 15.59 -6.14
CA ARG A 176 7.31 16.40 -5.45
C ARG A 176 6.89 17.57 -6.36
N VAL A 177 5.63 17.65 -6.76
CA VAL A 177 5.12 18.77 -7.56
C VAL A 177 4.35 19.69 -6.62
N THR A 178 4.90 20.89 -6.39
CA THR A 178 4.31 21.90 -5.53
C THR A 178 4.20 23.25 -6.22
N PHE A 179 3.23 24.05 -5.81
CA PHE A 179 3.08 25.43 -6.27
C PHE A 179 2.74 26.37 -5.10
N PRO A 180 3.05 27.68 -5.22
CA PRO A 180 2.76 28.65 -4.15
C PRO A 180 1.26 28.68 -3.81
N GLY A 181 0.92 28.57 -2.52
CA GLY A 181 -0.47 28.60 -2.06
C GLY A 181 -1.27 27.30 -2.26
N GLN A 182 -0.62 26.19 -2.65
CA GLN A 182 -1.28 24.91 -2.93
C GLN A 182 -2.20 24.41 -1.80
N GLN A 183 -1.84 24.57 -0.53
CA GLN A 183 -2.70 24.13 0.58
C GLN A 183 -4.04 24.88 0.60
N VAL A 184 -4.02 26.19 0.36
CA VAL A 184 -5.24 27.01 0.28
C VAL A 184 -6.04 26.63 -0.96
N PHE A 185 -5.37 26.45 -2.11
CA PHE A 185 -6.04 26.01 -3.32
C PHE A 185 -6.72 24.65 -3.16
N ASN A 186 -6.01 23.67 -2.59
CA ASN A 186 -6.56 22.34 -2.31
C ASN A 186 -7.76 22.42 -1.35
N LEU A 187 -7.70 23.29 -0.32
CA LEU A 187 -8.83 23.51 0.58
C LEU A 187 -10.04 24.12 -0.16
N LEU A 188 -9.83 25.11 -1.03
CA LEU A 188 -10.90 25.69 -1.82
C LEU A 188 -11.54 24.67 -2.77
N VAL A 189 -10.73 23.82 -3.41
CA VAL A 189 -11.23 22.72 -4.25
C VAL A 189 -12.02 21.70 -3.41
N ALA A 190 -11.55 21.37 -2.21
CA ALA A 190 -12.27 20.48 -1.29
C ALA A 190 -13.61 21.08 -0.83
N LEU A 191 -13.65 22.37 -0.51
CA LEU A 191 -14.90 23.07 -0.18
C LEU A 191 -15.85 23.12 -1.38
N ALA A 192 -15.34 23.41 -2.58
CA ALA A 192 -16.12 23.37 -3.81
C ALA A 192 -16.72 21.97 -4.06
N MET A 193 -15.95 20.90 -3.84
CA MET A 193 -16.44 19.52 -3.93
C MET A 193 -17.60 19.28 -2.97
N VAL A 194 -17.49 19.72 -1.70
CA VAL A 194 -18.56 19.56 -0.71
C VAL A 194 -19.82 20.34 -1.10
N VAL A 195 -19.67 21.60 -1.53
CA VAL A 195 -20.80 22.44 -1.96
C VAL A 195 -21.49 21.84 -3.18
N LEU A 196 -20.73 21.41 -4.19
CA LEU A 196 -21.27 20.76 -5.38
C LEU A 196 -21.94 19.41 -5.04
N GLY A 197 -21.38 18.66 -4.10
CA GLY A 197 -21.98 17.41 -3.60
C GLY A 197 -23.32 17.65 -2.91
N ILE A 198 -23.41 18.66 -2.04
CA ILE A 198 -24.67 19.06 -1.40
C ILE A 198 -25.67 19.53 -2.45
N TRP A 199 -25.23 20.35 -3.42
CA TRP A 199 -26.07 20.82 -4.51
C TRP A 199 -26.60 19.65 -5.36
N ALA A 200 -25.73 18.68 -5.68
CA ALA A 200 -26.09 17.46 -6.39
C ALA A 200 -27.09 16.60 -5.59
N ALA A 201 -26.89 16.42 -4.29
CA ALA A 201 -27.82 15.65 -3.45
C ALA A 201 -29.20 16.32 -3.32
N VAL A 202 -29.25 17.65 -3.18
CA VAL A 202 -30.52 18.38 -2.95
C VAL A 202 -31.30 18.57 -4.24
N THR A 203 -30.63 18.93 -5.33
CA THR A 203 -31.31 19.28 -6.59
C THR A 203 -31.36 18.13 -7.59
N LEU A 204 -30.49 17.13 -7.43
CA LEU A 204 -30.29 16.06 -8.41
C LEU A 204 -30.11 16.62 -9.83
N SER A 205 -29.49 17.79 -9.97
CA SER A 205 -29.19 18.37 -11.28
C SER A 205 -28.04 17.60 -11.93
N PRO A 206 -28.17 17.15 -13.20
CA PRO A 206 -27.07 16.49 -13.91
C PRO A 206 -25.80 17.34 -13.97
N VAL A 207 -25.94 18.66 -14.10
CA VAL A 207 -24.82 19.60 -14.12
C VAL A 207 -24.10 19.62 -12.77
N ALA A 208 -24.86 19.63 -11.67
CA ALA A 208 -24.30 19.57 -10.32
C ALA A 208 -23.55 18.25 -10.09
N ILE A 209 -24.16 17.12 -10.47
CA ILE A 209 -23.58 15.77 -10.34
C ILE A 209 -22.25 15.68 -11.13
N ILE A 210 -22.25 16.06 -12.41
CA ILE A 210 -21.05 15.98 -13.25
C ILE A 210 -19.95 16.91 -12.71
N SER A 211 -20.30 18.14 -12.35
CA SER A 211 -19.34 19.12 -11.79
C SER A 211 -18.72 18.60 -10.49
N PHE A 212 -19.54 17.99 -9.62
CA PHE A 212 -19.07 17.35 -8.39
C PHE A 212 -18.01 16.27 -8.68
N PHE A 213 -18.24 15.36 -9.63
CA PHE A 213 -17.26 14.31 -9.97
C PHE A 213 -15.97 14.88 -10.55
N VAL A 214 -16.06 15.89 -11.44
CA VAL A 214 -14.88 16.55 -12.01
C VAL A 214 -14.01 17.17 -10.91
N VAL A 215 -14.64 17.87 -9.95
CA VAL A 215 -13.92 18.49 -8.83
C VAL A 215 -13.36 17.43 -7.88
N ALA A 216 -14.07 16.33 -7.63
CA ALA A 216 -13.58 15.23 -6.80
C ALA A 216 -12.35 14.54 -7.41
N LEU A 217 -12.35 14.30 -8.73
CA LEU A 217 -11.18 13.79 -9.46
C LEU A 217 -10.01 14.78 -9.42
N ALA A 218 -10.30 16.08 -9.60
CA ALA A 218 -9.26 17.11 -9.50
C ALA A 218 -8.64 17.16 -8.10
N LEU A 219 -9.46 17.04 -7.04
CA LEU A 219 -8.99 17.02 -5.66
C LEU A 219 -8.03 15.85 -5.40
N GLY A 220 -8.35 14.65 -5.86
CA GLY A 220 -7.45 13.50 -5.68
C GLY A 220 -6.10 13.71 -6.35
N VAL A 221 -6.06 14.26 -7.57
CA VAL A 221 -4.80 14.67 -8.21
C VAL A 221 -4.04 15.68 -7.34
N LEU A 222 -4.70 16.77 -6.96
CA LEU A 222 -4.10 17.88 -6.22
C LEU A 222 -3.58 17.51 -4.83
N MET A 223 -4.24 16.55 -4.16
CA MET A 223 -3.81 16.02 -2.87
C MET A 223 -2.60 15.10 -2.97
N THR A 224 -2.43 14.34 -4.06
CA THR A 224 -1.30 13.41 -4.21
C THR A 224 -0.06 14.05 -4.84
N LEU A 225 -0.22 15.09 -5.68
CA LEU A 225 0.89 15.82 -6.30
C LEU A 225 2.02 16.29 -5.35
N PRO A 226 1.73 16.85 -4.16
CA PRO A 226 2.78 17.35 -3.27
C PRO A 226 3.44 16.22 -2.46
N ILE A 227 2.92 15.00 -2.47
CA ILE A 227 3.45 13.94 -1.61
C ILE A 227 4.69 13.30 -2.26
N GLY A 228 5.75 13.06 -1.46
CA GLY A 228 7.02 12.49 -1.93
C GLY A 228 6.99 10.97 -2.09
N GLY A 229 7.94 10.42 -2.86
CA GLY A 229 7.97 9.01 -3.28
C GLY A 229 7.93 7.93 -2.18
N ALA A 230 8.40 8.19 -0.96
CA ALA A 230 8.34 7.23 0.15
C ALA A 230 7.40 7.64 1.27
N ASP A 231 6.70 8.76 1.11
CA ASP A 231 5.42 8.91 1.80
C ASP A 231 4.29 8.20 1.00
N MET A 232 4.55 7.82 -0.27
CA MET A 232 3.60 7.08 -1.12
C MET A 232 3.03 5.80 -0.48
N PRO A 233 3.79 4.96 0.25
CA PRO A 233 3.22 3.75 0.84
C PRO A 233 2.10 4.07 1.84
N VAL A 234 2.26 5.14 2.63
CA VAL A 234 1.23 5.60 3.58
C VAL A 234 0.00 6.11 2.81
N VAL A 235 0.21 6.85 1.72
CA VAL A 235 -0.88 7.33 0.85
C VAL A 235 -1.64 6.18 0.21
N ILE A 236 -0.94 5.17 -0.29
CA ILE A 236 -1.56 3.97 -0.88
C ILE A 236 -2.41 3.24 0.16
N SER A 237 -1.89 3.06 1.38
CA SER A 237 -2.66 2.45 2.47
C SER A 237 -3.89 3.29 2.85
N LEU A 238 -3.75 4.62 2.85
CA LEU A 238 -4.85 5.53 3.15
C LEU A 238 -5.94 5.44 2.07
N TYR A 239 -5.56 5.49 0.79
CA TYR A 239 -6.49 5.31 -0.32
C TYR A 239 -7.11 3.91 -0.32
N ASN A 240 -6.42 2.88 0.14
CA ASN A 240 -7.01 1.56 0.31
C ASN A 240 -8.12 1.55 1.38
N ALA A 241 -7.90 2.26 2.48
CA ALA A 241 -8.94 2.45 3.48
C ALA A 241 -10.14 3.23 2.94
N PHE A 242 -9.87 4.30 2.18
CA PHE A 242 -10.90 5.12 1.56
C PHE A 242 -11.72 4.36 0.52
N THR A 243 -11.08 3.57 -0.35
CA THR A 243 -11.79 2.69 -1.28
C THR A 243 -12.73 1.73 -0.56
N GLY A 244 -12.27 1.09 0.53
CA GLY A 244 -13.14 0.22 1.33
C GLY A 244 -14.37 0.95 1.88
N LEU A 245 -14.17 2.15 2.45
CA LEU A 245 -15.26 2.97 2.97
C LEU A 245 -16.23 3.44 1.86
N ALA A 246 -15.70 3.83 0.70
CA ALA A 246 -16.51 4.21 -0.46
C ALA A 246 -17.41 3.05 -0.91
N VAL A 247 -16.85 1.85 -1.05
CA VAL A 247 -17.60 0.64 -1.42
C VAL A 247 -18.68 0.32 -0.39
N ALA A 248 -18.42 0.52 0.90
CA ALA A 248 -19.43 0.31 1.94
C ALA A 248 -20.61 1.28 1.82
N PHE A 249 -20.33 2.56 1.59
CA PHE A 249 -21.38 3.57 1.41
C PHE A 249 -22.20 3.30 0.15
N GLU A 250 -21.57 2.97 -0.97
CA GLU A 250 -22.28 2.57 -2.18
C GLU A 250 -23.05 1.24 -2.00
N GLY A 251 -22.59 0.37 -1.09
CA GLY A 251 -23.34 -0.80 -0.64
C GLY A 251 -24.66 -0.43 0.03
N TYR A 252 -24.71 0.63 0.84
CA TYR A 252 -25.96 1.16 1.40
C TYR A 252 -26.86 1.77 0.33
N VAL A 253 -26.28 2.44 -0.67
CA VAL A 253 -27.03 3.03 -1.79
C VAL A 253 -27.73 1.95 -2.61
N LEU A 254 -27.04 0.83 -2.85
CA LEU A 254 -27.58 -0.31 -3.59
C LEU A 254 -28.42 -1.27 -2.73
N GLY A 255 -28.42 -1.11 -1.41
CA GLY A 255 -29.01 -2.10 -0.49
C GLY A 255 -28.34 -3.48 -0.58
N ASN A 256 -27.02 -3.52 -0.76
CA ASN A 256 -26.23 -4.73 -0.92
C ASN A 256 -25.35 -5.01 0.31
N GLU A 257 -25.72 -6.03 1.09
CA GLU A 257 -25.06 -6.37 2.34
C GLU A 257 -23.62 -6.86 2.15
N ALA A 258 -23.31 -7.54 1.03
CA ALA A 258 -21.94 -7.99 0.76
C ALA A 258 -20.98 -6.80 0.59
N LEU A 259 -21.40 -5.76 -0.15
CA LEU A 259 -20.60 -4.55 -0.34
C LEU A 259 -20.43 -3.77 0.97
N ILE A 260 -21.50 -3.66 1.78
CA ILE A 260 -21.45 -3.02 3.09
C ILE A 260 -20.42 -3.72 3.99
N ILE A 261 -20.54 -5.04 4.17
CA ILE A 261 -19.69 -5.80 5.10
C ILE A 261 -18.25 -5.84 4.60
N ALA A 262 -18.02 -6.15 3.33
CA ALA A 262 -16.67 -6.21 2.76
C ALA A 262 -15.98 -4.85 2.77
N GLY A 263 -16.70 -3.80 2.36
CA GLY A 263 -16.19 -2.43 2.32
C GLY A 263 -15.78 -1.91 3.70
N MET A 264 -16.66 -2.06 4.71
CA MET A 264 -16.38 -1.59 6.06
C MET A 264 -15.17 -2.31 6.68
N MET A 265 -15.05 -3.61 6.41
CA MET A 265 -13.93 -4.42 6.88
C MET A 265 -12.60 -3.96 6.28
N VAL A 266 -12.55 -3.76 4.96
CA VAL A 266 -11.35 -3.26 4.27
C VAL A 266 -11.02 -1.84 4.72
N GLY A 267 -12.02 -0.98 4.89
CA GLY A 267 -11.86 0.38 5.37
C GLY A 267 -11.22 0.43 6.77
N ALA A 268 -11.77 -0.33 7.72
CA ALA A 268 -11.26 -0.40 9.09
C ALA A 268 -9.83 -0.98 9.15
N ALA A 269 -9.58 -2.09 8.44
CA ALA A 269 -8.26 -2.70 8.37
C ALA A 269 -7.22 -1.76 7.72
N GLY A 270 -7.61 -1.06 6.66
CA GLY A 270 -6.78 -0.07 5.97
C GLY A 270 -6.41 1.12 6.86
N ILE A 271 -7.34 1.64 7.67
CA ILE A 271 -7.06 2.75 8.59
C ILE A 271 -6.06 2.29 9.66
N LEU A 272 -6.24 1.10 10.21
CA LEU A 272 -5.32 0.53 11.19
C LEU A 272 -3.91 0.35 10.59
N LEU A 273 -3.82 -0.24 9.39
CA LEU A 273 -2.55 -0.42 8.70
C LEU A 273 -1.85 0.92 8.42
N THR A 274 -2.60 1.91 7.95
CA THR A 274 -2.10 3.27 7.68
C THR A 274 -1.51 3.89 8.95
N ARG A 275 -2.18 3.72 10.09
CA ARG A 275 -1.69 4.22 11.39
C ARG A 275 -0.43 3.49 11.85
N LEU A 276 -0.36 2.17 11.68
CA LEU A 276 0.83 1.39 12.03
C LEU A 276 2.04 1.79 11.17
N MET A 277 1.83 2.01 9.87
CA MET A 277 2.87 2.50 8.96
C MET A 277 3.34 3.91 9.33
N ALA A 278 2.41 4.84 9.55
CA ALA A 278 2.72 6.21 9.96
C ALA A 278 3.53 6.24 11.27
N LYS A 279 3.15 5.41 12.25
CA LYS A 279 3.89 5.24 13.51
C LYS A 279 5.29 4.66 13.27
N ALA A 280 5.41 3.63 12.43
CA ALA A 280 6.71 3.02 12.10
C ALA A 280 7.65 3.97 11.35
N MET A 281 7.10 4.95 10.62
CA MET A 281 7.86 6.01 9.96
C MET A 281 8.12 7.23 10.86
N ASN A 282 7.57 7.25 12.08
CA ASN A 282 7.49 8.41 12.97
C ASN A 282 7.05 9.71 12.27
N ARG A 283 6.10 9.60 11.33
CA ARG A 283 5.49 10.74 10.66
C ARG A 283 3.97 10.66 10.83
N PRO A 284 3.33 11.63 11.51
CA PRO A 284 1.88 11.61 11.65
C PRO A 284 1.22 11.73 10.27
N ILE A 285 0.02 11.16 10.10
CA ILE A 285 -0.74 11.20 8.84
C ILE A 285 -0.95 12.65 8.38
N SER A 286 -1.19 13.58 9.31
CA SER A 286 -1.26 15.01 9.02
C SER A 286 0.04 15.57 8.45
N GLY A 287 1.19 15.08 8.92
CA GLY A 287 2.49 15.41 8.36
C GLY A 287 2.66 14.85 6.95
N VAL A 288 2.19 13.64 6.66
CA VAL A 288 2.25 13.07 5.31
C VAL A 288 1.37 13.85 4.31
N LEU A 289 0.16 14.22 4.71
CA LEU A 289 -0.82 14.89 3.83
C LEU A 289 -0.65 16.40 3.75
N PHE A 290 -0.18 17.04 4.82
CA PHE A 290 -0.21 18.50 4.99
C PHE A 290 1.11 19.12 5.47
N SER A 291 2.21 18.35 5.64
CA SER A 291 3.52 18.93 6.05
C SER A 291 3.92 20.05 5.10
N ASN A 292 4.32 21.21 5.64
CA ASN A 292 4.85 22.32 4.85
C ASN A 292 5.88 21.82 3.84
N PHE A 293 5.49 21.85 2.57
CA PHE A 293 6.18 21.14 1.52
C PHE A 293 7.50 21.84 1.08
N GLY A 294 7.99 22.80 1.87
CA GLY A 294 9.29 23.46 1.77
C GLY A 294 10.27 22.92 2.83
N GLY A 295 11.33 22.26 2.37
CA GLY A 295 12.34 21.63 3.23
C GLY A 295 13.29 22.61 3.92
N GLY A 296 13.99 22.11 4.94
CA GLY A 296 15.08 22.84 5.59
C GLY A 296 15.45 22.31 6.97
N GLY A 297 15.60 21.00 7.13
CA GLY A 297 16.38 20.48 8.27
C GLY A 297 17.85 20.65 7.91
N VAL A 298 18.56 21.54 8.60
CA VAL A 298 20.00 21.73 8.44
C VAL A 298 20.68 20.46 8.93
N ALA A 299 21.29 19.70 8.03
CA ALA A 299 22.07 18.53 8.42
C ALA A 299 23.31 18.99 9.20
N GLN A 300 23.50 18.44 10.39
CA GLN A 300 24.73 18.62 11.17
C GLN A 300 25.91 17.97 10.43
N GLU A 301 27.10 18.60 10.45
CA GLU A 301 28.32 18.00 9.90
C GLU A 301 28.64 16.69 10.62
N ASN A 302 28.73 15.59 9.88
CA ASN A 302 29.13 14.30 10.43
C ASN A 302 30.64 14.33 10.76
N SER A 303 30.99 14.09 12.02
CA SER A 303 32.40 13.95 12.43
C SER A 303 32.90 12.54 12.12
N GLY A 304 33.95 12.42 11.29
CA GLY A 304 34.63 11.15 11.00
C GLY A 304 34.96 10.97 9.52
N ALA A 305 35.59 9.86 9.16
CA ALA A 305 35.89 9.51 7.78
C ALA A 305 35.23 8.17 7.42
N GLN A 306 34.69 8.07 6.20
CA GLN A 306 34.20 6.81 5.65
C GLN A 306 35.39 5.87 5.43
N LYS A 307 35.29 4.65 5.96
CA LYS A 307 36.38 3.65 5.95
C LYS A 307 36.09 2.58 4.89
N PRO A 308 36.62 2.70 3.65
CA PRO A 308 36.41 1.68 2.61
C PRO A 308 37.02 0.34 3.04
N ILE A 309 36.42 -0.76 2.57
CA ILE A 309 36.90 -2.13 2.78
C ILE A 309 36.69 -2.96 1.50
N GLU A 310 37.59 -3.90 1.23
CA GLU A 310 37.50 -4.80 0.08
C GLU A 310 36.68 -6.06 0.41
N ALA A 311 36.13 -6.71 -0.62
CA ALA A 311 35.27 -7.88 -0.45
C ALA A 311 35.99 -9.07 0.22
N SER A 312 37.29 -9.24 -0.03
CA SER A 312 38.12 -10.29 0.58
C SER A 312 38.21 -10.13 2.10
N ASP A 313 38.39 -8.91 2.58
CA ASP A 313 38.49 -8.62 4.02
C ASP A 313 37.15 -8.82 4.72
N VAL A 314 36.05 -8.41 4.06
CA VAL A 314 34.69 -8.65 4.58
C VAL A 314 34.39 -10.14 4.63
N ALA A 315 34.77 -10.92 3.61
CA ALA A 315 34.60 -12.36 3.60
C ALA A 315 35.37 -13.04 4.75
N ALA A 316 36.60 -12.58 5.03
CA ALA A 316 37.36 -13.05 6.19
C ALA A 316 36.66 -12.70 7.52
N MET A 317 36.16 -11.47 7.68
CA MET A 317 35.39 -11.08 8.87
C MET A 317 34.15 -11.95 9.07
N LEU A 318 33.43 -12.25 7.98
CA LEU A 318 32.26 -13.11 8.01
C LEU A 318 32.62 -14.57 8.32
N ALA A 319 33.71 -15.10 7.78
CA ALA A 319 34.14 -16.49 7.98
C ALA A 319 34.49 -16.82 9.44
N PHE A 320 34.95 -15.83 10.21
CA PHE A 320 35.34 -15.98 11.62
C PHE A 320 34.31 -15.43 12.62
N ALA A 321 33.13 -15.00 12.15
CA ALA A 321 32.06 -14.52 13.02
C ALA A 321 31.28 -15.70 13.63
N GLU A 322 30.78 -15.54 14.86
CA GLU A 322 29.84 -16.50 15.45
C GLU A 322 28.39 -16.13 15.14
N ARG A 323 28.10 -14.82 15.11
CA ARG A 323 26.76 -14.27 14.81
C ARG A 323 26.82 -13.17 13.76
N VAL A 324 26.06 -13.38 12.68
CA VAL A 324 25.92 -12.43 11.58
C VAL A 324 24.45 -12.02 11.45
N VAL A 325 24.20 -10.71 11.37
CA VAL A 325 22.86 -10.19 11.09
C VAL A 325 22.88 -9.45 9.75
N ILE A 326 21.99 -9.84 8.84
CA ILE A 326 21.84 -9.20 7.53
C ILE A 326 20.68 -8.22 7.60
N VAL A 327 20.92 -6.96 7.26
CA VAL A 327 19.94 -5.88 7.25
C VAL A 327 19.65 -5.48 5.80
N PRO A 328 18.61 -6.04 5.17
CA PRO A 328 18.25 -5.70 3.80
C PRO A 328 17.55 -4.34 3.73
N GLY A 329 17.88 -3.56 2.69
CA GLY A 329 17.19 -2.32 2.36
C GLY A 329 16.78 -2.24 0.89
N TYR A 330 16.23 -1.10 0.49
CA TYR A 330 15.72 -0.92 -0.88
C TYR A 330 16.80 -1.07 -1.96
N GLY A 331 18.08 -0.76 -1.65
CA GLY A 331 19.17 -0.99 -2.60
C GLY A 331 19.39 -2.47 -2.95
N MET A 332 19.07 -3.40 -2.04
CA MET A 332 19.07 -4.84 -2.34
C MET A 332 18.01 -5.20 -3.39
N ALA A 333 16.82 -4.61 -3.26
CA ALA A 333 15.70 -4.82 -4.18
C ALA A 333 16.00 -4.27 -5.58
N VAL A 334 16.55 -3.06 -5.66
CA VAL A 334 16.93 -2.44 -6.95
C VAL A 334 18.00 -3.25 -7.66
N ALA A 335 18.94 -3.82 -6.91
CA ALA A 335 20.01 -4.66 -7.45
C ALA A 335 19.58 -6.11 -7.75
N GLN A 336 18.34 -6.51 -7.42
CA GLN A 336 17.88 -7.91 -7.49
C GLN A 336 18.82 -8.88 -6.76
N ALA A 337 19.36 -8.45 -5.61
CA ALA A 337 20.41 -9.18 -4.91
C ALA A 337 19.89 -10.30 -3.98
N GLN A 338 18.57 -10.42 -3.79
CA GLN A 338 17.96 -11.31 -2.79
C GLN A 338 18.43 -12.78 -2.89
N HIS A 339 18.56 -13.32 -4.11
CA HIS A 339 19.04 -14.70 -4.31
C HIS A 339 20.51 -14.88 -3.93
N LYS A 340 21.35 -13.87 -4.22
CA LYS A 340 22.78 -13.91 -3.89
C LYS A 340 23.03 -13.69 -2.41
N VAL A 341 22.24 -12.83 -1.77
CA VAL A 341 22.28 -12.66 -0.31
C VAL A 341 21.84 -13.94 0.39
N TRP A 342 20.85 -14.66 -0.15
CA TRP A 342 20.48 -15.97 0.37
C TRP A 342 21.58 -17.01 0.16
N GLU A 343 22.21 -17.09 -1.02
CA GLU A 343 23.37 -17.97 -1.27
C GLU A 343 24.52 -17.68 -0.28
N LEU A 344 24.78 -16.40 0.01
CA LEU A 344 25.75 -15.98 1.03
C LEU A 344 25.36 -16.49 2.43
N ALA A 345 24.11 -16.27 2.84
CA ALA A 345 23.60 -16.70 4.13
C ALA A 345 23.70 -18.22 4.31
N GLN A 346 23.34 -19.00 3.27
CA GLN A 346 23.45 -20.46 3.30
C GLN A 346 24.88 -20.91 3.56
N ARG A 347 25.87 -20.31 2.89
CA ARG A 347 27.29 -20.65 3.10
C ARG A 347 27.78 -20.34 4.51
N LEU A 348 27.30 -19.25 5.10
CA LEU A 348 27.61 -18.92 6.48
C LEU A 348 26.96 -19.93 7.44
N ILE A 349 25.70 -20.32 7.19
CA ILE A 349 24.99 -21.34 7.97
C ILE A 349 25.70 -22.70 7.88
N ASP A 350 26.19 -23.08 6.69
CA ASP A 350 26.95 -24.33 6.48
C ASP A 350 28.26 -24.35 7.28
N ARG A 351 28.84 -23.17 7.57
CA ARG A 351 30.00 -22.99 8.46
C ARG A 351 29.64 -23.01 9.95
N GLY A 352 28.37 -23.21 10.30
CA GLY A 352 27.88 -23.19 11.68
C GLY A 352 27.65 -21.80 12.27
N ILE A 353 27.67 -20.75 11.43
CA ILE A 353 27.48 -19.36 11.85
C ILE A 353 25.99 -19.07 12.04
N LYS A 354 25.63 -18.37 13.12
CA LYS A 354 24.23 -17.98 13.38
C LYS A 354 23.87 -16.77 12.54
N VAL A 355 23.08 -17.00 11.48
CA VAL A 355 22.61 -15.95 10.58
C VAL A 355 21.16 -15.60 10.87
N LYS A 356 20.85 -14.30 10.99
CA LYS A 356 19.48 -13.77 11.02
C LYS A 356 19.32 -12.61 10.05
N PHE A 357 18.12 -12.44 9.52
CA PHE A 357 17.70 -11.30 8.72
C PHE A 357 16.89 -10.34 9.60
N ALA A 358 17.36 -9.11 9.75
CA ALA A 358 16.70 -8.08 10.54
C ALA A 358 15.88 -7.14 9.64
N ILE A 359 14.55 -7.19 9.77
CA ILE A 359 13.65 -6.43 8.90
C ILE A 359 13.12 -5.20 9.61
N HIS A 360 13.42 -4.04 9.04
CA HIS A 360 12.77 -2.81 9.45
C HIS A 360 11.35 -2.74 8.86
N PRO A 361 10.30 -2.35 9.61
CA PRO A 361 8.92 -2.35 9.13
C PRO A 361 8.66 -1.54 7.85
N VAL A 362 9.47 -0.49 7.64
CA VAL A 362 9.37 0.42 6.47
C VAL A 362 10.56 0.29 5.51
N ALA A 363 11.33 -0.81 5.59
CA ALA A 363 12.36 -1.08 4.59
C ALA A 363 11.73 -1.36 3.22
N GLY A 364 12.13 -0.58 2.21
CA GLY A 364 11.65 -0.72 0.83
C GLY A 364 10.65 0.36 0.43
N ARG A 365 9.72 -0.01 -0.47
CA ARG A 365 8.67 0.88 -1.01
C ARG A 365 7.23 0.43 -0.73
N MET A 366 7.04 -0.61 0.06
CA MET A 366 5.73 -1.04 0.56
C MET A 366 5.91 -1.73 1.91
N PRO A 367 4.86 -1.79 2.76
CA PRO A 367 4.87 -2.66 3.92
C PRO A 367 5.23 -4.10 3.53
N GLY A 368 6.15 -4.70 4.27
CA GLY A 368 6.59 -6.08 4.03
C GLY A 368 7.37 -6.29 2.73
N HIS A 369 7.86 -5.24 2.07
CA HIS A 369 8.61 -5.37 0.81
C HIS A 369 9.77 -6.36 0.94
N MET A 370 10.59 -6.24 1.99
CA MET A 370 11.73 -7.13 2.20
C MET A 370 11.28 -8.57 2.50
N ASN A 371 10.20 -8.76 3.26
CA ASN A 371 9.67 -10.09 3.56
C ASN A 371 9.27 -10.84 2.29
N VAL A 372 8.63 -10.15 1.33
CA VAL A 372 8.23 -10.76 0.05
C VAL A 372 9.46 -11.16 -0.77
N LEU A 373 10.47 -10.29 -0.89
CA LEU A 373 11.69 -10.59 -1.66
C LEU A 373 12.53 -11.72 -1.05
N LEU A 374 12.63 -11.78 0.28
CA LEU A 374 13.33 -12.88 0.96
C LEU A 374 12.57 -14.20 0.82
N ALA A 375 11.23 -14.16 0.91
CA ALA A 375 10.41 -15.33 0.66
C ALA A 375 10.53 -15.84 -0.79
N GLU A 376 10.63 -14.93 -1.78
CA GLU A 376 10.91 -15.27 -3.17
C GLU A 376 12.29 -15.93 -3.33
N ALA A 377 13.31 -15.43 -2.62
CA ALA A 377 14.63 -16.03 -2.60
C ALA A 377 14.69 -17.41 -1.91
N GLY A 378 13.63 -17.79 -1.19
CA GLY A 378 13.53 -19.07 -0.48
C GLY A 378 14.09 -19.03 0.95
N VAL A 379 14.22 -17.84 1.54
CA VAL A 379 14.69 -17.68 2.93
C VAL A 379 13.64 -18.24 3.91
N PRO A 380 14.02 -19.17 4.80
CA PRO A 380 13.16 -19.66 5.87
C PRO A 380 12.70 -18.55 6.83
N TYR A 381 11.42 -18.54 7.19
CA TYR A 381 10.82 -17.50 8.03
C TYR A 381 11.41 -17.42 9.44
N ASP A 382 11.93 -18.52 9.97
CA ASP A 382 12.61 -18.59 11.28
C ASP A 382 13.92 -17.81 11.33
N LEU A 383 14.52 -17.54 10.16
CA LEU A 383 15.70 -16.69 10.06
C LEU A 383 15.33 -15.20 9.98
N ILE A 384 14.06 -14.86 9.77
CA ILE A 384 13.59 -13.48 9.60
C ILE A 384 13.06 -12.99 10.94
N ALA A 385 13.71 -11.95 11.49
CA ALA A 385 13.33 -11.32 12.73
C ALA A 385 12.85 -9.87 12.49
N ASP A 386 11.78 -9.50 13.20
CA ASP A 386 11.31 -8.13 13.22
C ASP A 386 12.24 -7.25 14.07
N MET A 387 12.26 -5.95 13.76
CA MET A 387 13.13 -4.96 14.42
C MET A 387 13.07 -5.00 15.95
N ASP A 388 11.87 -5.11 16.53
CA ASP A 388 11.69 -5.09 17.99
C ASP A 388 12.30 -6.32 18.66
N ASP A 389 12.28 -7.47 17.99
CA ASP A 389 12.84 -8.73 18.50
C ASP A 389 14.35 -8.80 18.35
N ILE A 390 14.90 -8.26 17.25
CA ILE A 390 16.34 -8.35 16.94
C ILE A 390 17.16 -7.23 17.58
N ASN A 391 16.58 -6.07 17.89
CA ASN A 391 17.29 -4.93 18.45
C ASN A 391 18.09 -5.26 19.74
N PRO A 392 17.54 -6.02 20.70
CA PRO A 392 18.27 -6.45 21.90
C PRO A 392 19.47 -7.37 21.62
N GLU A 393 19.54 -8.00 20.44
CA GLU A 393 20.62 -8.93 20.07
C GLU A 393 21.85 -8.24 19.44
N PHE A 394 21.73 -6.99 18.96
CA PHE A 394 22.82 -6.27 18.29
C PHE A 394 24.12 -6.15 19.12
N PRO A 395 24.10 -5.84 20.42
CA PRO A 395 25.32 -5.78 21.24
C PRO A 395 26.13 -7.09 21.27
N ASN A 396 25.45 -8.22 21.03
CA ASN A 396 26.06 -9.56 20.99
C ASN A 396 26.29 -10.05 19.55
N THR A 397 26.22 -9.18 18.54
CA THR A 397 26.40 -9.53 17.13
C THR A 397 27.81 -9.13 16.67
N ASP A 398 28.52 -10.06 16.02
CA ASP A 398 29.90 -9.85 15.59
C ASP A 398 30.00 -8.98 14.35
N VAL A 399 29.18 -9.30 13.34
CA VAL A 399 29.15 -8.58 12.06
C VAL A 399 27.71 -8.33 11.63
N VAL A 400 27.37 -7.08 11.35
CA VAL A 400 26.12 -6.70 10.70
C VAL A 400 26.40 -6.33 9.26
N LEU A 401 25.70 -6.98 8.33
CA LEU A 401 25.79 -6.71 6.90
C LEU A 401 24.59 -5.88 6.45
N VAL A 402 24.78 -4.57 6.28
CA VAL A 402 23.75 -3.64 5.82
C VAL A 402 23.78 -3.57 4.30
N ILE A 403 22.73 -4.05 3.63
CA ILE A 403 22.70 -4.16 2.16
C ILE A 403 21.69 -3.18 1.58
N GLY A 404 22.17 -2.03 1.09
CA GLY A 404 21.31 -1.05 0.44
C GLY A 404 20.27 -0.40 1.36
N ALA A 405 20.47 -0.45 2.67
CA ALA A 405 19.68 0.30 3.65
C ALA A 405 20.41 1.60 4.01
N ASN A 406 19.65 2.66 4.30
CA ASN A 406 20.22 3.94 4.69
C ASN A 406 19.45 4.54 5.88
N ASP A 407 18.27 5.09 5.67
CA ASP A 407 17.55 5.82 6.72
C ASP A 407 17.17 4.92 7.91
N VAL A 408 16.80 3.67 7.66
CA VAL A 408 16.36 2.68 8.67
C VAL A 408 17.46 2.18 9.62
N VAL A 409 18.72 2.54 9.33
CA VAL A 409 19.89 2.23 10.18
C VAL A 409 20.59 3.51 10.65
N ASN A 410 20.00 4.69 10.45
CA ASN A 410 20.67 5.96 10.69
C ASN A 410 20.53 6.41 12.16
N PRO A 411 21.64 6.47 12.95
CA PRO A 411 21.60 6.75 14.38
C PRO A 411 21.03 8.12 14.74
N VAL A 412 21.08 9.09 13.80
CA VAL A 412 20.55 10.44 14.00
C VAL A 412 19.06 10.46 14.32
N ALA A 413 18.33 9.40 13.96
CA ALA A 413 16.93 9.24 14.35
C ALA A 413 16.74 9.20 15.88
N ARG A 414 17.78 8.82 16.64
CA ARG A 414 17.75 8.83 18.12
C ARG A 414 18.58 9.96 18.73
N THR A 415 19.65 10.39 18.06
CA THR A 415 20.64 11.28 18.67
C THR A 415 20.44 12.76 18.35
N ASP A 416 19.78 13.09 17.24
CA ASP A 416 19.66 14.48 16.77
C ASP A 416 18.19 14.93 16.63
N PRO A 417 17.67 15.73 17.59
CA PRO A 417 16.33 16.31 17.53
C PRO A 417 16.05 17.19 16.31
N ALA A 418 17.08 17.74 15.65
CA ALA A 418 16.91 18.56 14.45
C ALA A 418 16.76 17.72 13.18
N SER A 419 17.05 16.42 13.25
CA SER A 419 16.99 15.53 12.09
C SER A 419 15.55 15.33 11.60
N PRO A 420 15.29 15.33 10.27
CA PRO A 420 13.97 15.03 9.69
C PRO A 420 13.42 13.65 10.06
N ILE A 421 14.29 12.74 10.51
CA ILE A 421 13.94 11.38 10.93
C ILE A 421 14.01 11.17 12.45
N TYR A 422 14.15 12.25 13.24
CA TYR A 422 14.19 12.14 14.70
C TYR A 422 12.93 11.44 15.25
N GLY A 423 13.14 10.52 16.19
CA GLY A 423 12.11 9.67 16.79
C GLY A 423 11.67 8.47 15.94
N MET A 424 12.17 8.32 14.71
CA MET A 424 11.94 7.12 13.90
C MET A 424 12.56 5.90 14.61
N PRO A 425 11.80 4.82 14.85
CA PRO A 425 12.39 3.54 15.22
C PRO A 425 13.43 3.16 14.17
N ILE A 426 14.58 2.64 14.59
CA ILE A 426 15.64 2.20 13.69
C ILE A 426 16.15 0.85 14.16
N LEU A 427 16.84 0.14 13.26
CA LEU A 427 17.69 -0.98 13.65
C LEU A 427 18.96 -0.42 14.29
N ASP A 428 19.21 -0.79 15.54
CA ASP A 428 20.33 -0.28 16.34
C ASP A 428 21.67 -0.97 15.98
N VAL A 429 21.94 -1.06 14.67
CA VAL A 429 23.09 -1.76 14.08
C VAL A 429 24.43 -1.19 14.56
N VAL A 430 24.46 0.08 14.94
CA VAL A 430 25.65 0.76 15.48
C VAL A 430 26.17 0.09 16.76
N ASN A 431 25.31 -0.64 17.48
CA ASN A 431 25.68 -1.34 18.70
C ASN A 431 26.39 -2.69 18.44
N ALA A 432 26.47 -3.15 17.19
CA ALA A 432 27.19 -4.37 16.86
C ALA A 432 28.71 -4.18 16.90
N ARG A 433 29.47 -5.28 17.01
CA ARG A 433 30.94 -5.20 17.07
C ARG A 433 31.53 -4.63 15.79
N ASN A 434 31.03 -5.05 14.63
CA ASN A 434 31.39 -4.51 13.33
C ASN A 434 30.16 -4.36 12.43
N VAL A 435 30.14 -3.30 11.62
CA VAL A 435 29.09 -3.04 10.64
C VAL A 435 29.72 -2.88 9.26
N VAL A 436 29.26 -3.64 8.28
CA VAL A 436 29.67 -3.51 6.89
C VAL A 436 28.48 -3.02 6.08
N VAL A 437 28.64 -1.87 5.43
CA VAL A 437 27.61 -1.23 4.61
C VAL A 437 27.92 -1.43 3.14
N ILE A 438 27.00 -2.08 2.42
CA ILE A 438 27.06 -2.26 0.98
C ILE A 438 26.24 -1.19 0.27
N LYS A 439 26.91 -0.33 -0.51
CA LYS A 439 26.26 0.69 -1.36
C LYS A 439 27.12 1.10 -2.55
N ARG A 440 26.50 1.59 -3.63
CA ARG A 440 27.20 2.00 -4.87
C ARG A 440 28.09 3.24 -4.72
N GLY A 441 27.84 4.12 -3.76
CA GLY A 441 28.55 5.38 -3.63
C GLY A 441 28.03 6.25 -2.48
N LYS A 442 28.17 7.57 -2.56
CA LYS A 442 27.77 8.52 -1.49
C LYS A 442 26.30 8.98 -1.56
N GLY A 443 25.48 8.37 -2.42
CA GLY A 443 24.05 8.71 -2.52
C GLY A 443 23.32 8.66 -1.17
N THR A 444 22.39 9.59 -0.99
CA THR A 444 21.52 9.70 0.18
C THR A 444 20.40 8.66 0.13
N GLY A 445 19.76 8.45 1.28
CA GLY A 445 18.57 7.63 1.40
C GLY A 445 17.34 8.38 0.92
N PHE A 446 16.18 7.90 1.33
CA PHE A 446 14.92 8.53 0.96
C PHE A 446 14.75 9.91 1.64
N ALA A 447 15.17 10.03 2.90
CA ALA A 447 15.10 11.26 3.67
C ALA A 447 16.01 12.38 3.15
N GLY A 448 16.89 12.10 2.18
CA GLY A 448 17.79 13.10 1.59
C GLY A 448 18.89 13.59 2.51
N ILE A 449 19.12 12.91 3.64
CA ILE A 449 20.18 13.23 4.59
C ILE A 449 21.33 12.23 4.49
N GLU A 450 22.52 12.66 4.92
CA GLU A 450 23.63 11.75 5.16
C GLU A 450 23.41 10.91 6.43
N ASN A 451 24.10 9.78 6.50
CA ASN A 451 23.95 8.83 7.59
C ASN A 451 25.20 8.78 8.45
N ALA A 452 25.02 9.11 9.74
CA ALA A 452 26.08 9.15 10.73
C ALA A 452 26.73 7.77 10.95
N LEU A 453 26.00 6.67 10.72
CA LEU A 453 26.55 5.30 10.81
C LEU A 453 27.76 5.11 9.90
N PHE A 454 27.78 5.73 8.72
CA PHE A 454 28.87 5.54 7.75
C PHE A 454 30.21 6.12 8.22
N TYR A 455 30.16 6.95 9.26
CA TYR A 455 31.32 7.59 9.88
C TYR A 455 31.65 6.97 11.25
N ALA A 456 30.84 6.02 11.73
CA ALA A 456 31.05 5.36 13.01
C ALA A 456 32.33 4.49 13.02
N ASP A 457 32.91 4.31 14.20
CA ASP A 457 34.24 3.70 14.29
C ASP A 457 34.28 2.22 13.91
N ASN A 458 33.20 1.51 14.20
CA ASN A 458 32.95 0.11 13.87
C ASN A 458 32.33 -0.10 12.49
N ALA A 459 32.07 0.96 11.73
CA ALA A 459 31.50 0.86 10.39
C ALA A 459 32.59 0.81 9.29
N ARG A 460 32.34 -0.01 8.27
CA ARG A 460 33.17 -0.17 7.07
C ARG A 460 32.29 -0.12 5.83
N MET A 461 32.81 0.46 4.74
CA MET A 461 32.06 0.72 3.51
C MET A 461 32.55 -0.21 2.40
N LEU A 462 31.72 -1.18 2.00
CA LEU A 462 31.96 -2.02 0.83
C LEU A 462 31.24 -1.40 -0.37
N TYR A 463 32.00 -0.75 -1.25
CA TYR A 463 31.41 -0.08 -2.41
C TYR A 463 31.12 -1.07 -3.53
N GLY A 464 29.89 -1.04 -4.03
CA GLY A 464 29.46 -1.91 -5.12
C GLY A 464 27.95 -1.90 -5.32
N ASP A 465 27.52 -2.44 -6.45
CA ASP A 465 26.12 -2.82 -6.62
C ASP A 465 25.77 -3.98 -5.68
N GLY A 466 24.54 -4.04 -5.18
CA GLY A 466 24.15 -5.02 -4.15
C GLY A 466 24.37 -6.46 -4.59
N ALA A 467 24.06 -6.79 -5.85
CA ALA A 467 24.23 -8.13 -6.39
C ALA A 467 25.70 -8.44 -6.69
N GLY A 468 26.44 -7.44 -7.20
CA GLY A 468 27.88 -7.55 -7.45
C GLY A 468 28.66 -7.80 -6.17
N ALA A 469 28.41 -7.01 -5.12
CA ALA A 469 29.06 -7.16 -3.83
C ALA A 469 28.68 -8.49 -3.15
N ALA A 470 27.41 -8.89 -3.16
CA ALA A 470 27.01 -10.19 -2.63
C ALA A 470 27.68 -11.35 -3.38
N SER A 471 27.80 -11.26 -4.71
CA SER A 471 28.48 -12.28 -5.52
C SER A 471 29.98 -12.35 -5.23
N ALA A 472 30.64 -11.20 -5.04
CA ALA A 472 32.04 -11.15 -4.65
C ALA A 472 32.26 -11.81 -3.28
N LEU A 473 31.43 -11.48 -2.28
CA LEU A 473 31.51 -12.11 -0.95
C LEU A 473 31.33 -13.62 -1.00
N VAL A 474 30.39 -14.11 -1.81
CA VAL A 474 30.20 -15.55 -2.03
C VAL A 474 31.44 -16.19 -2.66
N SER A 475 32.06 -15.51 -3.63
CA SER A 475 33.27 -16.00 -4.31
C SER A 475 34.47 -16.06 -3.35
N GLU A 476 34.69 -15.01 -2.57
CA GLU A 476 35.78 -14.93 -1.61
C GLU A 476 35.62 -15.97 -0.48
N LEU A 477 34.38 -16.19 0.00
CA LEU A 477 34.12 -17.26 0.97
C LEU A 477 34.41 -18.65 0.38
N LYS A 478 34.12 -18.89 -0.90
CA LYS A 478 34.49 -20.15 -1.58
C LYS A 478 36.00 -20.32 -1.67
N ALA A 479 36.72 -19.25 -1.97
CA ALA A 479 38.18 -19.27 -2.05
C ALA A 479 38.81 -19.61 -0.69
N LEU A 480 38.24 -19.09 0.41
CA LEU A 480 38.65 -19.44 1.78
C LEU A 480 38.38 -20.91 2.14
N ASP A 481 37.39 -21.55 1.50
CA ASP A 481 37.09 -22.99 1.65
C ASP A 481 37.99 -23.90 0.80
N GLY A 482 38.96 -23.34 0.04
CA GLY A 482 39.86 -24.11 -0.81
C GLY A 482 39.23 -24.60 -2.12
N GLY A 483 38.12 -23.99 -2.57
CA GLY A 483 37.45 -24.36 -3.82
C GLY A 483 38.13 -23.78 -5.06
N HIS A 484 38.75 -24.65 -5.87
CA HIS A 484 38.97 -24.43 -7.31
C HIS A 484 37.70 -24.72 -8.11
#